data_AF-A0A963Q429-F1
#
_entry.id   AF-A0A963Q429-F1
#
_cell.length_a   1.000
_cell.length_b   1.000
_cell.length_c   1.000
_cell.angle_alpha   90.00
_cell.angle_beta   90.00
_cell.angle_gamma   90.00
#
_symmetry.space_group_name_H-M   'P 1'
#
loop_
_entity.id
_entity.type
_entity.pdbx_description
1 polymer ?
#
loop_
_entity_poly.entity_id
_entity_poly.type
_entity_poly.pdbx_seq_one_letter_code
_entity_poly.pdbx_strand_id
1 'polypeptide(L)' 'MELQTTIYIFVGLSFALYIGIAIWARAGSTSEFYAAGGSVHPVMNGMATAADWMSAASFISMAG' A
#
# COMPACT_ATOMS: atom_id res chain seq x y z
N MET A 1 8.76 -27.60 1.81
CA MET A 1 7.46 -26.96 1.57
C MET A 1 7.19 -26.98 0.08
N GLU A 2 5.95 -27.20 -0.34
CA GLU A 2 5.58 -27.14 -1.75
C GLU A 2 5.59 -25.68 -2.24
N LEU A 3 5.88 -25.48 -3.54
CA LEU A 3 5.87 -24.15 -4.16
C LEU A 3 4.50 -23.47 -4.00
N GLN A 4 3.40 -24.19 -4.25
CA GLN A 4 2.05 -23.68 -4.13
C GLN A 4 1.72 -23.22 -2.70
N THR A 5 2.10 -24.01 -1.69
CA THR A 5 1.95 -23.62 -0.27
C THR A 5 2.71 -22.33 0.04
N THR A 6 3.93 -22.21 -0.47
CA THR A 6 4.78 -21.02 -0.24
C THR A 6 4.17 -19.78 -0.89
N ILE A 7 3.65 -19.90 -2.12
CA ILE A 7 2.94 -18.82 -2.82
C ILE A 7 1.73 -18.35 -1.99
N TYR A 8 0.88 -19.27 -1.54
CA TYR A 8 -0.29 -18.90 -0.76
C TYR A 8 0.05 -18.23 0.56
N ILE A 9 1.14 -18.64 1.23
CA ILE A 9 1.61 -17.98 2.45
C ILE A 9 2.04 -16.54 2.14
N PHE A 10 2.87 -16.32 1.13
CA PHE A 10 3.34 -14.96 0.80
C PHE A 10 2.20 -14.03 0.37
N VAL A 11 1.29 -14.53 -0.48
CA VAL A 11 0.11 -13.77 -0.91
C VAL A 11 -0.81 -13.49 0.29
N GLY A 12 -1.15 -14.50 1.08
CA GLY A 12 -2.02 -14.33 2.25
C GLY A 12 -1.44 -13.32 3.26
N LEU A 13 -0.14 -13.40 3.55
CA LEU A 13 0.54 -12.50 4.46
C LEU A 13 0.61 -11.06 3.92
N SER A 14 0.84 -10.86 2.62
CA SER A 14 0.88 -9.50 2.06
C SER A 14 -0.48 -8.82 2.16
N PHE A 15 -1.57 -9.51 1.81
CA PHE A 15 -2.92 -8.97 1.97
C PHE A 15 -3.26 -8.70 3.43
N ALA A 16 -2.96 -9.63 4.34
CA ALA A 16 -3.21 -9.46 5.77
C ALA A 16 -2.47 -8.24 6.33
N LEU A 17 -1.21 -8.02 5.92
CA LEU A 17 -0.43 -6.85 6.31
C LEU A 17 -1.08 -5.55 5.84
N TYR A 18 -1.44 -5.44 4.56
CA TYR A 18 -2.07 -4.21 4.04
C TYR A 18 -3.44 -3.93 4.68
N ILE A 19 -4.26 -4.96 4.92
CA ILE A 19 -5.53 -4.83 5.65
C ILE A 19 -5.28 -4.36 7.09
N GLY A 20 -4.29 -4.94 7.77
CA GLY A 20 -3.91 -4.53 9.12
C GLY A 20 -3.49 -3.06 9.19
N ILE A 21 -2.68 -2.60 8.23
CA ILE A 21 -2.28 -1.19 8.12
C ILE A 21 -3.50 -0.29 7.88
N ALA A 22 -4.42 -0.68 7.00
CA ALA A 22 -5.63 0.10 6.70
C ALA A 22 -6.54 0.26 7.93
N ILE A 23 -6.67 -0.79 8.75
CA ILE A 23 -7.43 -0.72 10.01
C ILE A 23 -6.72 0.18 11.02
N TRP A 24 -5.40 0.03 11.17
CA TRP A 24 -4.60 0.81 12.12
C TRP A 24 -4.57 2.31 11.77
N ALA A 25 -4.47 2.65 10.49
CA ALA A 25 -4.37 4.02 9.99
C ALA A 25 -5.74 4.63 9.62
N ARG A 26 -6.85 4.08 10.11
CA ARG A 26 -8.20 4.53 9.76
C ARG A 26 -8.43 5.98 10.22
N ALA A 27 -8.77 6.87 9.27
CA ALA A 27 -9.08 8.27 9.56
C ALA A 27 -10.31 8.42 10.46
N GLY A 28 -10.24 9.31 11.45
CA GLY A 28 -11.34 9.63 12.37
C GLY A 28 -12.18 10.83 11.93
N SER A 29 -11.69 11.62 10.98
CA SER A 29 -12.36 12.84 10.47
C SER A 29 -12.18 13.03 8.97
N THR A 30 -12.98 13.92 8.38
CA THR A 30 -12.87 14.28 6.95
C THR A 30 -11.55 14.99 6.63
N SER A 31 -11.05 15.84 7.53
CA SER A 31 -9.77 16.52 7.36
C SER A 31 -8.58 15.55 7.37
N GLU A 32 -8.63 14.51 8.20
CA GLU A 32 -7.63 13.44 8.19
C GLU A 32 -7.74 12.60 6.92
N PHE A 33 -8.96 12.30 6.47
CA PHE A 33 -9.18 11.49 5.27
C PHE A 33 -8.66 12.18 4.00
N TYR A 34 -8.90 13.48 3.83
CA TYR A 34 -8.55 14.19 2.60
C TYR A 34 -7.16 14.83 2.61
N ALA A 35 -6.69 15.29 3.77
CA ALA A 35 -5.46 16.07 3.86
C ALA A 35 -4.48 15.51 4.91
N ALA A 36 -4.79 14.37 5.55
CA ALA A 36 -4.01 13.80 6.64
C ALA A 36 -3.69 14.84 7.74
N GLY A 37 -4.62 15.76 7.99
CA GLY A 37 -4.45 16.85 8.96
C GLY A 37 -3.39 17.89 8.60
N GLY A 38 -2.83 17.86 7.38
CA GLY A 38 -1.78 18.77 6.91
C GLY A 38 -0.40 18.51 7.52
N SER A 39 -0.19 17.38 8.21
CA SER A 39 1.02 17.10 9.00
C SER A 39 1.99 16.11 8.37
N VAL A 40 1.78 15.68 7.12
CA VAL A 40 2.65 14.69 6.45
C VAL A 40 3.94 15.35 5.96
N HIS A 41 5.09 14.79 6.34
CA HIS A 41 6.39 15.29 5.92
C HIS A 41 6.54 15.25 4.39
N PRO A 42 7.11 16.30 3.73
CA PRO A 42 7.17 16.39 2.27
C PRO A 42 7.79 15.18 1.57
N VAL A 43 8.86 14.61 2.14
CA VAL A 43 9.51 13.41 1.58
C VAL A 43 8.57 12.19 1.61
N MET A 44 7.82 12.01 2.70
CA MET A 44 6.85 10.90 2.81
C MET A 44 5.71 11.08 1.84
N ASN A 45 5.23 12.32 1.67
CA ASN A 45 4.19 12.64 0.69
C ASN A 45 4.67 12.43 -0.76
N GLY A 46 5.94 12.77 -1.05
CA GLY A 46 6.57 12.49 -2.35
C GLY A 46 6.67 10.99 -2.63
N MET A 47 7.05 10.18 -1.63
CA MET A 47 7.07 8.72 -1.76
C MET A 47 5.67 8.12 -1.95
N ALA A 48 4.67 8.62 -1.23
CA ALA A 48 3.28 8.20 -1.42
C ALA A 48 2.79 8.50 -2.85
N THR A 49 3.04 9.71 -3.34
CA THR A 49 2.75 10.08 -4.74
C THR A 49 3.44 9.11 -5.70
N ALA A 50 4.74 8.88 -5.56
CA ALA A 50 5.48 7.97 -6.44
C ALA A 50 4.90 6.55 -6.41
N ALA A 51 4.48 6.05 -5.24
CA ALA A 51 3.81 4.77 -5.11
C ALA A 51 2.47 4.74 -5.84
N ASP A 52 1.69 5.82 -5.79
CA ASP A 52 0.40 5.93 -6.51
C ASP A 52 0.57 5.89 -8.04
N TRP A 53 1.71 6.37 -8.58
CA TRP A 53 2.05 6.25 -10.00
C TRP A 53 2.49 4.83 -10.41
N MET A 54 2.87 3.98 -9.44
CA MET A 54 3.29 2.61 -9.69
C MET A 54 2.10 1.65 -9.60
N SER A 55 1.48 1.36 -10.75
CA SER A 55 0.41 0.36 -10.83
C SER A 55 0.93 -1.03 -11.22
N ALA A 56 0.14 -2.07 -10.93
CA ALA A 56 0.42 -3.43 -11.41
C ALA A 56 0.52 -3.49 -12.95
N ALA A 57 -0.31 -2.70 -13.65
CA ALA A 57 -0.24 -2.59 -15.10
C ALA A 57 1.09 -1.98 -15.56
N SER A 58 1.56 -0.93 -14.89
CA SER A 58 2.86 -0.31 -15.15
C SER A 58 4.00 -1.32 -14.95
N PHE A 59 3.94 -2.11 -13.87
CA PHE A 59 4.94 -3.13 -13.59
C PHE A 59 4.96 -4.24 -14.65
N ILE A 60 3.80 -4.79 -15.00
CA ILE A 60 3.68 -5.82 -16.03
C ILE A 60 4.15 -5.29 -17.39
N SER A 61 3.81 -4.04 -17.73
CA SER A 61 4.20 -3.41 -18.99
C SER A 61 5.70 -3.12 -19.12
N MET A 62 6.45 -2.97 -18.02
CA MET A 62 7.91 -2.79 -18.07
C MET A 62 8.66 -4.12 -18.09
N ALA A 63 8.03 -5.21 -17.65
CA ALA A 63 8.59 -6.55 -17.67
C ALA A 63 8.31 -7.29 -18.99
N GLY A 64 7.36 -6.81 -19.79
CA GLY A 64 7.00 -7.31 -21.12
C GLY A 64 7.86 -6.77 -22.25
#